data_AF-A0A956QKZ4-F1
#
_entry.id   AF-A0A956QKZ4-F1
#
_cell.length_a   1.000
_cell.length_b   1.000
_cell.length_c   1.000
_cell.angle_alpha   90.00
_cell.angle_beta   90.00
_cell.angle_gamma   90.00
#
_symmetry.space_group_name_H-M   'P 1'
#
loop_
_entity.id
_entity.type
_entity.pdbx_description
1 polymer ?
#
loop_
_entity_poly.entity_id
_entity_poly.type
_entity_poly.pdbx_seq_one_letter_code
_entity_poly.pdbx_strand_id
1 'polypeptide(L)'
;PTLRASRRFAQRYGLEVILPDCRPDLLRFEQGRLQVLDVKASDVLKASHKIQVAFYALLLRDLVERPVDLETGWIWLYQQPEPQAFSLGSTVAILESFFRDELPAILASTPHSAFWHLNHRCEWCELFEYCRDEAQETSSVSLLPDLTHGGRRFLRDGGIESLEKLVVSLERGNAQELLKDCGSLRGRARRLRNSALALLHRESLDHGGSSLRFPKGEHVRVVLNLQKEPVSGRTYAAGLLRSMGKDVYGQGAHLHLDLARNAPDCERVRRDFVTALHGELQALHDYNQGRAWREQKSLQVYAFD
;
A
#
# COMPACT_ATOMS: atom_id res chain seq x y z
N PRO A 1 -25.26 0.82 -19.07
CA PRO A 1 -25.84 -0.46 -19.57
C PRO A 1 -25.60 -1.56 -18.53
N THR A 2 -26.45 -2.58 -18.45
CA THR A 2 -26.25 -3.70 -17.51
C THR A 2 -25.73 -4.92 -18.28
N LEU A 3 -24.55 -5.39 -17.89
CA LEU A 3 -23.92 -6.61 -18.38
C LEU A 3 -24.20 -7.74 -17.41
N ARG A 4 -24.73 -8.84 -17.93
CA ARG A 4 -24.92 -10.09 -17.17
C ARG A 4 -23.98 -11.12 -17.74
N ALA A 5 -23.26 -11.86 -16.90
CA ALA A 5 -22.41 -12.94 -17.39
C ALA A 5 -23.26 -13.92 -18.22
N SER A 6 -22.86 -14.12 -19.48
CA SER A 6 -23.59 -15.00 -20.39
C SER A 6 -23.28 -16.46 -20.07
N ARG A 7 -24.15 -17.38 -20.50
CA ARG A 7 -23.85 -18.83 -20.46
C ARG A 7 -22.54 -19.13 -21.20
N ARG A 8 -22.25 -18.41 -22.28
CA ARG A 8 -21.00 -18.54 -23.05
C ARG A 8 -19.78 -18.16 -22.21
N PHE A 9 -19.87 -17.07 -21.43
CA PHE A 9 -18.80 -16.68 -20.50
C PHE A 9 -18.56 -17.77 -19.45
N ALA A 10 -19.63 -18.27 -18.82
CA ALA A 10 -19.52 -19.32 -17.81
C ALA A 10 -18.92 -20.62 -18.39
N GLN A 11 -19.41 -21.07 -19.55
CA GLN A 11 -18.90 -22.26 -20.25
C GLN A 11 -17.43 -22.14 -20.64
N ARG A 12 -16.98 -20.96 -21.07
CA ARG A 12 -15.58 -20.72 -21.46
C ARG A 12 -14.59 -21.02 -20.35
N TYR A 13 -14.99 -20.78 -19.10
CA TYR A 13 -14.13 -20.95 -17.92
C TYR A 13 -14.59 -22.09 -17.01
N GLY A 14 -15.61 -22.88 -17.40
CA GLY A 14 -16.14 -23.96 -16.57
C GLY A 14 -16.74 -23.49 -15.25
N LEU A 15 -17.33 -22.29 -15.22
CA LEU A 15 -17.85 -21.69 -14.00
C LEU A 15 -19.31 -22.08 -13.74
N GLU A 16 -19.59 -22.56 -12.53
CA GLU A 16 -20.95 -22.83 -12.03
C GLU A 16 -21.39 -21.77 -11.01
N VAL A 17 -21.14 -20.49 -11.31
CA VAL A 17 -21.52 -19.37 -10.43
C VAL A 17 -22.33 -18.31 -11.15
N ILE A 18 -23.24 -17.70 -10.39
CA ILE A 18 -23.99 -16.53 -10.82
C ILE A 18 -23.16 -15.29 -10.46
N LEU A 19 -22.63 -14.63 -11.47
CA LEU A 19 -21.96 -13.33 -11.29
C LEU A 19 -23.02 -12.21 -11.20
N PRO A 20 -22.81 -11.21 -10.33
CA PRO A 20 -23.75 -10.11 -10.18
C PRO A 20 -23.82 -9.25 -11.44
N ASP A 21 -24.92 -8.48 -11.55
CA ASP A 21 -25.12 -7.48 -12.61
C ASP A 21 -23.96 -6.48 -12.61
N CYS A 22 -23.26 -6.39 -13.74
CA CYS A 22 -22.11 -5.51 -13.96
C CYS A 22 -22.55 -4.27 -14.74
N ARG A 23 -22.06 -3.09 -14.37
CA ARG A 23 -22.47 -1.83 -15.00
C ARG A 23 -21.25 -0.99 -15.37
N PRO A 24 -20.75 -1.08 -16.61
CA PRO A 24 -19.76 -0.11 -17.09
C PRO A 24 -20.43 1.26 -17.22
N ASP A 25 -19.67 2.30 -16.89
CA ASP A 25 -20.15 3.68 -16.98
C ASP A 25 -20.40 4.08 -18.43
N LEU A 26 -19.44 3.79 -19.32
CA LEU A 26 -19.49 4.18 -20.72
C LEU A 26 -18.98 3.06 -21.64
N LEU A 27 -19.64 2.94 -22.79
CA LEU A 27 -19.21 2.10 -23.90
C LEU A 27 -19.05 2.98 -25.13
N ARG A 28 -17.91 2.86 -25.82
CA ARG A 28 -17.61 3.60 -27.05
C ARG A 28 -17.39 2.61 -28.19
N PHE A 29 -17.96 2.86 -29.36
CA PHE A 29 -17.65 2.08 -30.56
C PHE A 29 -16.76 2.93 -31.47
N GLU A 30 -15.49 2.54 -31.60
CA GLU A 30 -14.48 3.29 -32.34
C GLU A 30 -13.55 2.33 -33.07
N GLN A 31 -13.10 2.69 -34.26
CA GLN A 31 -12.25 1.83 -35.11
C GLN A 31 -12.80 0.40 -35.31
N GLY A 32 -14.13 0.27 -35.37
CA GLY A 32 -14.81 -1.02 -35.55
C GLY A 32 -14.83 -1.92 -34.32
N ARG A 33 -14.40 -1.43 -33.14
CA ARG A 33 -14.36 -2.19 -31.89
C ARG A 33 -15.14 -1.48 -30.79
N LEU A 34 -15.79 -2.27 -29.94
CA LEU A 34 -16.40 -1.79 -28.71
C LEU A 34 -15.33 -1.67 -27.62
N GLN A 35 -15.23 -0.49 -27.03
CA GLN A 35 -14.28 -0.13 -25.99
C GLN A 35 -15.03 0.14 -24.68
N VAL A 36 -14.47 -0.34 -23.57
CA VAL A 36 -14.97 -0.06 -22.23
C VAL A 36 -14.27 1.15 -21.66
N LEU A 37 -15.06 2.05 -21.10
CA LEU A 37 -14.59 3.23 -20.41
C LEU A 37 -15.29 3.33 -19.05
N ASP A 38 -14.49 3.51 -18.01
CA ASP A 38 -14.96 3.56 -16.63
C ASP A 38 -14.52 4.88 -15.99
N VAL A 39 -15.40 5.49 -15.21
CA VAL A 39 -15.22 6.82 -14.61
C VAL A 39 -14.85 6.64 -13.14
N LYS A 40 -13.77 7.29 -12.71
CA LYS A 40 -13.25 7.16 -11.36
C LYS A 40 -13.02 8.52 -10.73
N ALA A 41 -13.50 8.66 -9.50
CA ALA A 41 -13.26 9.83 -8.65
C ALA A 41 -11.81 9.92 -8.13
N SER A 42 -10.96 8.95 -8.46
CA SER A 42 -9.51 9.06 -8.28
C SER A 42 -8.87 9.70 -9.51
N ASP A 43 -7.75 10.36 -9.33
CA ASP A 43 -6.92 10.94 -10.39
C ASP A 43 -5.70 10.10 -10.78
N VAL A 44 -5.47 8.97 -10.11
CA VAL A 44 -4.44 7.99 -10.45
C VAL A 44 -5.07 6.67 -10.87
N LEU A 45 -4.58 6.12 -11.98
CA LEU A 45 -4.94 4.79 -12.45
C LEU A 45 -4.43 3.71 -11.47
N LYS A 46 -5.35 2.96 -10.86
CA LYS A 46 -5.06 1.86 -9.92
C LYS A 46 -5.19 0.51 -10.62
N ALA A 47 -4.52 -0.51 -10.09
CA ALA A 47 -4.64 -1.89 -10.59
C ALA A 47 -6.11 -2.39 -10.58
N SER A 48 -6.89 -2.05 -9.55
CA SER A 48 -8.32 -2.39 -9.47
C SER A 48 -9.15 -1.81 -10.61
N HIS A 49 -8.81 -0.60 -11.09
CA HIS A 49 -9.49 0.01 -12.23
C HIS A 49 -9.23 -0.79 -13.52
N LYS A 50 -7.97 -1.21 -13.73
CA LYS A 50 -7.61 -2.04 -14.88
C LYS A 50 -8.36 -3.37 -14.86
N ILE A 51 -8.41 -4.02 -13.70
CA ILE A 51 -9.15 -5.26 -13.49
C ILE A 51 -10.63 -5.09 -13.85
N GLN A 52 -11.26 -4.01 -13.38
CA GLN A 52 -12.67 -3.73 -13.65
C GLN A 52 -12.96 -3.56 -15.16
N VAL A 53 -12.16 -2.74 -15.84
CA VAL A 53 -12.30 -2.52 -17.29
C VAL A 53 -12.06 -3.80 -18.08
N ALA A 54 -11.04 -4.58 -17.71
CA ALA A 54 -10.72 -5.86 -18.36
C ALA A 54 -11.85 -6.87 -18.18
N PHE A 55 -12.42 -6.95 -16.98
CA PHE A 55 -13.54 -7.83 -16.70
C PHE A 55 -14.78 -7.45 -17.53
N TYR A 56 -15.12 -6.16 -17.62
CA TYR A 56 -16.20 -5.69 -18.50
C TYR A 56 -15.96 -6.01 -19.97
N ALA A 57 -14.73 -5.85 -20.46
CA ALA A 57 -14.38 -6.17 -21.84
C ALA A 57 -14.53 -7.67 -22.12
N LEU A 58 -14.13 -8.53 -21.18
CA LEU A 58 -14.33 -9.99 -21.27
C LEU A 58 -15.83 -10.37 -21.26
N LEU A 59 -16.65 -9.74 -20.41
CA LEU A 59 -18.09 -9.94 -20.41
C LEU A 59 -18.70 -9.54 -21.76
N LEU A 60 -18.35 -8.36 -22.28
CA LEU A 60 -18.85 -7.86 -23.56
C LEU A 60 -18.49 -8.79 -24.72
N ARG A 61 -17.26 -9.31 -24.76
CA ARG A 61 -16.81 -10.24 -25.81
C ARG A 61 -17.76 -11.43 -25.96
N ASP A 62 -18.28 -11.94 -24.85
CA ASP A 62 -19.18 -13.09 -24.84
C ASP A 62 -20.68 -12.71 -24.81
N LEU A 63 -21.00 -11.40 -24.86
CA LEU A 63 -22.36 -10.85 -24.88
C LEU A 63 -22.78 -10.23 -26.23
N VAL A 64 -21.83 -9.73 -27.02
CA VAL A 64 -22.10 -9.03 -28.28
C VAL A 64 -21.41 -9.71 -29.46
N GLU A 65 -21.98 -9.59 -30.65
CA GLU A 65 -21.37 -10.10 -31.89
C GLU A 65 -20.26 -9.17 -32.42
N ARG A 66 -20.26 -7.91 -31.97
CA ARG A 66 -19.27 -6.91 -32.40
C ARG A 66 -17.90 -7.20 -31.79
N PRO A 67 -16.80 -6.93 -32.51
CA PRO A 67 -15.47 -7.02 -31.94
C PRO A 67 -15.33 -6.11 -30.71
N VAL A 68 -14.74 -6.63 -29.63
CA VAL A 68 -14.40 -5.88 -28.42
C VAL A 68 -12.89 -5.63 -28.39
N ASP A 69 -12.49 -4.46 -27.93
CA ASP A 69 -11.08 -4.13 -27.70
C ASP A 69 -10.61 -4.77 -26.39
N LEU A 70 -9.67 -5.71 -26.49
CA LEU A 70 -9.04 -6.39 -25.35
C LEU A 70 -7.61 -5.92 -25.12
N GLU A 71 -7.10 -5.04 -25.99
CA GLU A 71 -5.71 -4.54 -25.92
C GLU A 71 -5.64 -3.17 -25.26
N THR A 72 -6.68 -2.34 -25.43
CA THR A 72 -6.74 -0.98 -24.88
C THR A 72 -7.97 -0.80 -24.00
N GLY A 73 -7.73 -0.37 -22.76
CA GLY A 73 -8.76 0.04 -21.82
C GLY A 73 -8.74 1.54 -21.62
N TRP A 74 -9.88 2.11 -21.22
CA TRP A 74 -10.01 3.55 -21.02
C TRP A 74 -10.51 3.85 -19.60
N ILE A 75 -9.88 4.83 -18.95
CA ILE A 75 -10.32 5.32 -17.66
C ILE A 75 -10.48 6.84 -17.70
N TRP A 76 -11.59 7.34 -17.20
CA TRP A 76 -11.77 8.77 -16.98
C TRP A 76 -11.51 9.09 -15.52
N LEU A 77 -10.35 9.69 -15.27
CA LEU A 77 -9.89 10.04 -13.94
C LEU A 77 -10.41 11.42 -13.52
N TYR A 78 -10.52 11.64 -12.22
CA TYR A 78 -11.01 12.89 -11.65
C TYR A 78 -10.20 14.09 -12.17
N GLN A 79 -10.92 15.16 -12.52
CA GLN A 79 -10.38 16.41 -13.10
C GLN A 79 -9.59 16.26 -14.41
N GLN A 80 -9.63 15.11 -15.08
CA GLN A 80 -9.04 14.98 -16.41
C GLN A 80 -10.03 15.42 -17.49
N PRO A 81 -9.60 16.20 -18.50
CA PRO A 81 -10.48 16.68 -19.57
C PRO A 81 -10.89 15.56 -20.53
N GLU A 82 -10.10 14.48 -20.58
CA GLU A 82 -10.30 13.35 -21.48
C GLU A 82 -9.93 12.03 -20.78
N PRO A 83 -10.47 10.89 -21.25
CA PRO A 83 -10.11 9.59 -20.72
C PRO A 83 -8.68 9.20 -21.10
N GLN A 84 -7.96 8.60 -20.15
CA GLN A 84 -6.63 8.05 -20.36
C GLN A 84 -6.72 6.60 -20.87
N ALA A 85 -6.00 6.30 -21.95
CA ALA A 85 -5.78 4.94 -22.44
C ALA A 85 -4.73 4.18 -21.62
N PHE A 86 -4.90 2.87 -21.48
CA PHE A 86 -3.89 1.98 -20.90
C PHE A 86 -3.91 0.60 -21.56
N SER A 87 -2.77 -0.10 -21.51
CA SER A 87 -2.67 -1.47 -22.00
C SER A 87 -3.50 -2.41 -21.13
N LEU A 88 -4.46 -3.08 -21.78
CA LEU A 88 -5.42 -3.99 -21.17
C LEU A 88 -5.00 -5.46 -21.33
N GLY A 89 -4.26 -5.80 -22.39
CA GLY A 89 -3.95 -7.19 -22.77
C GLY A 89 -3.31 -8.01 -21.64
N SER A 90 -2.35 -7.44 -20.91
CA SER A 90 -1.74 -8.12 -19.76
C SER A 90 -2.71 -8.36 -18.61
N THR A 91 -3.65 -7.43 -18.38
CA THR A 91 -4.68 -7.57 -17.35
C THR A 91 -5.75 -8.58 -17.76
N VAL A 92 -6.09 -8.62 -19.06
CA VAL A 92 -6.96 -9.64 -19.64
C VAL A 92 -6.36 -11.02 -19.45
N ALA A 93 -5.08 -11.23 -19.78
CA ALA A 93 -4.41 -12.51 -19.59
C ALA A 93 -4.41 -12.97 -18.12
N ILE A 94 -4.14 -12.04 -17.18
CA ILE A 94 -4.22 -12.33 -15.74
C ILE A 94 -5.63 -12.76 -15.34
N LEU A 95 -6.66 -12.06 -15.81
CA LEU A 95 -8.05 -12.42 -15.48
C LEU A 95 -8.46 -13.75 -16.11
N GLU A 96 -8.05 -14.03 -17.34
CA GLU A 96 -8.38 -15.31 -17.97
C GLU A 96 -7.74 -16.49 -17.24
N SER A 97 -6.49 -16.35 -16.75
CA SER A 97 -5.86 -17.36 -15.90
C SER A 97 -6.56 -17.45 -14.54
N PHE A 98 -6.90 -16.33 -13.92
CA PHE A 98 -7.68 -16.33 -12.67
C PHE A 98 -9.00 -17.09 -12.82
N PHE A 99 -9.80 -16.81 -13.86
CA PHE A 99 -11.07 -17.50 -14.09
C PHE A 99 -10.91 -18.99 -14.40
N ARG A 100 -9.81 -19.38 -15.05
CA ARG A 100 -9.56 -20.77 -15.44
C ARG A 100 -8.98 -21.61 -14.31
N ASP A 101 -8.06 -21.04 -13.54
CA ASP A 101 -7.16 -21.80 -12.69
C ASP A 101 -7.42 -21.52 -11.20
N GLU A 102 -7.61 -20.26 -10.82
CA GLU A 102 -7.73 -19.86 -9.40
C GLU A 102 -9.17 -19.86 -8.89
N LEU A 103 -10.11 -19.28 -9.65
CA LEU A 103 -11.50 -19.14 -9.22
C LEU A 103 -12.17 -20.50 -8.96
N PRO A 104 -12.01 -21.54 -9.80
CA PRO A 104 -12.58 -22.86 -9.50
C PRO A 104 -12.06 -23.44 -8.18
N ALA A 105 -10.77 -23.26 -7.87
CA ALA A 105 -10.18 -23.70 -6.61
C ALA A 105 -10.76 -22.92 -5.41
N ILE A 106 -10.97 -21.61 -5.55
CA ILE A 106 -11.62 -20.79 -4.53
C ILE A 106 -13.06 -21.25 -4.28
N LEU A 107 -13.80 -21.54 -5.34
CA LEU A 107 -15.20 -21.98 -5.26
C LEU A 107 -15.35 -23.39 -4.66
N ALA A 108 -14.37 -24.26 -4.90
CA ALA A 108 -14.32 -25.60 -4.29
C ALA A 108 -13.82 -25.59 -2.83
N SER A 109 -13.25 -24.48 -2.37
CA SER A 109 -12.71 -24.33 -1.02
C SER A 109 -13.82 -24.09 0.00
N THR A 110 -13.61 -24.54 1.24
CA THR A 110 -14.53 -24.21 2.32
C THR A 110 -14.28 -22.78 2.81
N PRO A 111 -15.30 -22.05 3.28
CA PRO A 111 -15.11 -20.70 3.84
C PRO A 111 -14.01 -20.63 4.90
N HIS A 112 -13.90 -21.66 5.75
CA HIS A 112 -12.88 -21.78 6.81
C HIS A 112 -11.45 -21.88 6.27
N SER A 113 -11.26 -22.31 5.01
CA SER A 113 -9.93 -22.39 4.38
C SER A 113 -9.54 -21.10 3.65
N ALA A 114 -10.45 -20.12 3.57
CA ALA A 114 -10.19 -18.86 2.90
C ALA A 114 -9.14 -18.04 3.68
N PHE A 115 -8.18 -17.48 2.95
CA PHE A 115 -7.23 -16.57 3.56
C PHE A 115 -7.88 -15.21 3.84
N TRP A 116 -7.79 -14.75 5.09
CA TRP A 116 -8.27 -13.43 5.47
C TRP A 116 -7.35 -12.76 6.50
N HIS A 117 -7.51 -11.44 6.62
CA HIS A 117 -6.79 -10.63 7.60
C HIS A 117 -7.59 -9.37 7.95
N LEU A 118 -7.84 -9.14 9.25
CA LEU A 118 -8.45 -7.89 9.71
C LEU A 118 -7.55 -6.71 9.36
N ASN A 119 -8.14 -5.66 8.80
CA ASN A 119 -7.46 -4.41 8.52
C ASN A 119 -8.49 -3.27 8.52
N HIS A 120 -8.02 -2.02 8.39
CA HIS A 120 -8.89 -0.83 8.44
C HIS A 120 -10.01 -0.80 7.38
N ARG A 121 -9.89 -1.55 6.28
CA ARG A 121 -10.94 -1.62 5.25
C ARG A 121 -12.08 -2.57 5.64
N CYS A 122 -11.91 -3.37 6.68
CA CYS A 122 -12.92 -4.30 7.14
C CYS A 122 -14.12 -3.61 7.79
N GLU A 123 -14.04 -2.32 8.16
CA GLU A 123 -15.16 -1.56 8.74
C GLU A 123 -16.44 -1.63 7.91
N TRP A 124 -16.32 -1.79 6.59
CA TRP A 124 -17.44 -1.86 5.65
C TRP A 124 -17.68 -3.28 5.11
N CYS A 125 -17.02 -4.29 5.68
CA CYS A 125 -17.15 -5.67 5.26
C CYS A 125 -18.29 -6.37 6.02
N GLU A 126 -19.21 -6.99 5.28
CA GLU A 126 -20.33 -7.76 5.86
C GLU A 126 -19.87 -8.93 6.75
N LEU A 127 -18.66 -9.43 6.52
CA LEU A 127 -18.05 -10.53 7.29
C LEU A 127 -17.17 -10.06 8.45
N PHE A 128 -17.14 -8.76 8.76
CA PHE A 128 -16.22 -8.22 9.77
C PHE A 128 -16.40 -8.87 11.14
N GLU A 129 -17.63 -8.95 11.64
CA GLU A 129 -17.94 -9.53 12.94
C GLU A 129 -17.47 -11.00 13.00
N TYR A 130 -17.82 -11.78 11.98
CA TYR A 130 -17.39 -13.18 11.87
C TYR A 130 -15.86 -13.34 11.93
N CYS A 131 -15.13 -12.61 11.07
CA CYS A 131 -13.66 -12.71 11.03
C CYS A 131 -13.02 -12.16 12.31
N ARG A 132 -13.63 -11.17 12.96
CA ARG A 132 -13.12 -10.61 14.22
C ARG A 132 -13.28 -11.59 15.36
N ASP A 133 -14.46 -12.20 15.48
CA ASP A 133 -14.75 -13.16 16.53
C ASP A 133 -13.87 -14.40 16.36
N GLU A 134 -13.71 -14.92 15.14
CA GLU A 134 -12.75 -15.99 14.82
C GLU A 134 -11.31 -15.59 15.21
N ALA A 135 -10.88 -14.35 14.91
CA ALA A 135 -9.56 -13.87 15.29
C ALA A 135 -9.35 -13.83 16.81
N GLN A 136 -10.38 -13.43 17.56
CA GLN A 136 -10.36 -13.34 19.01
C GLN A 136 -10.35 -14.72 19.67
N GLU A 137 -11.19 -15.63 19.21
CA GLU A 137 -11.28 -17.01 19.71
C GLU A 137 -9.99 -17.78 19.49
N THR A 138 -9.32 -17.57 18.36
CA THR A 138 -8.11 -18.30 17.97
C THR A 138 -6.81 -17.59 18.38
N SER A 139 -6.88 -16.48 19.11
CA SER A 139 -5.72 -15.60 19.40
C SER A 139 -4.92 -15.30 18.13
N SER A 140 -5.59 -15.00 17.01
CA SER A 140 -4.96 -14.90 15.70
C SER A 140 -3.99 -13.72 15.61
N VAL A 141 -2.89 -13.89 14.88
CA VAL A 141 -2.04 -12.74 14.48
C VAL A 141 -2.79 -11.71 13.63
N SER A 142 -3.98 -12.05 13.11
CA SER A 142 -4.86 -11.08 12.47
C SER A 142 -5.34 -9.95 13.39
N LEU A 143 -5.23 -10.11 14.72
CA LEU A 143 -5.52 -9.04 15.69
C LEU A 143 -4.43 -7.96 15.76
N LEU A 144 -3.25 -8.20 15.18
CA LEU A 144 -2.14 -7.26 15.26
C LEU A 144 -2.46 -5.97 14.47
N PRO A 145 -2.39 -4.80 15.12
CA PRO A 145 -2.55 -3.54 14.42
C PRO A 145 -1.38 -3.33 13.43
N ASP A 146 -1.67 -2.64 12.34
CA ASP A 146 -0.73 -2.33 11.25
C ASP A 146 -0.07 -3.54 10.57
N LEU A 147 -0.55 -4.76 10.81
CA LEU A 147 -0.14 -5.92 10.03
C LEU A 147 -0.69 -5.77 8.60
N THR A 148 0.17 -5.97 7.61
CA THR A 148 -0.24 -5.92 6.21
C THR A 148 -0.78 -7.28 5.78
N HIS A 149 -1.64 -7.31 4.75
CA HIS A 149 -2.09 -8.58 4.15
C HIS A 149 -0.91 -9.48 3.72
N GLY A 150 0.15 -8.88 3.15
CA GLY A 150 1.38 -9.58 2.81
C GLY A 150 2.15 -10.09 4.03
N GLY A 151 2.22 -9.30 5.11
CA GLY A 151 2.82 -9.72 6.38
C GLY A 151 2.06 -10.87 7.04
N ARG A 152 0.72 -10.81 7.07
CA ARG A 152 -0.12 -11.91 7.56
C ARG A 152 0.09 -13.19 6.76
N ARG A 153 0.17 -13.08 5.42
CA ARG A 153 0.43 -14.23 4.54
C ARG A 153 1.80 -14.82 4.80
N PHE A 154 2.83 -13.98 4.88
CA PHE A 154 4.19 -14.40 5.21
C PHE A 154 4.26 -15.17 6.54
N LEU A 155 3.60 -14.66 7.58
CA LEU A 155 3.54 -15.36 8.88
C LEU A 155 2.81 -16.71 8.76
N ARG A 156 1.70 -16.77 8.04
CA ARG A 156 0.94 -18.01 7.79
C ARG A 156 1.79 -19.07 7.11
N ASP A 157 2.47 -18.69 6.04
CA ASP A 157 3.27 -19.60 5.23
C ASP A 157 4.48 -20.12 6.03
N GLY A 158 4.93 -19.36 7.06
CA GLY A 158 5.88 -19.79 8.08
C GLY A 158 5.27 -20.56 9.27
N GLY A 159 3.97 -20.90 9.24
CA GLY A 159 3.26 -21.64 10.30
C GLY A 159 2.89 -20.82 11.55
N ILE A 160 2.99 -19.49 11.47
CA ILE A 160 2.72 -18.56 12.57
C ILE A 160 1.33 -17.95 12.39
N GLU A 161 0.34 -18.53 13.05
CA GLU A 161 -1.07 -18.09 12.94
C GLU A 161 -1.63 -17.47 14.22
N SER A 162 -1.04 -17.75 15.38
CA SER A 162 -1.47 -17.20 16.67
C SER A 162 -0.43 -16.25 17.28
N LEU A 163 -0.89 -15.36 18.15
CA LEU A 163 -0.07 -14.40 18.88
C LEU A 163 0.99 -15.11 19.73
N GLU A 164 0.65 -16.23 20.38
CA GLU A 164 1.56 -17.01 21.21
C GLU A 164 2.68 -17.62 20.37
N LYS A 165 2.33 -18.26 19.24
CA LYS A 165 3.32 -18.80 18.30
C LYS A 165 4.24 -17.69 17.79
N LEU A 166 3.71 -16.51 17.51
CA LEU A 166 4.52 -15.37 17.09
C LEU A 166 5.51 -14.95 18.18
N VAL A 167 5.06 -14.77 19.43
CA VAL A 167 5.94 -14.42 20.56
C VAL A 167 7.06 -15.46 20.72
N VAL A 168 6.71 -16.74 20.78
CA VAL A 168 7.68 -17.84 20.91
C VAL A 168 8.69 -17.81 19.76
N SER A 169 8.24 -17.53 18.54
CA SER A 169 9.12 -17.47 17.36
C SER A 169 10.08 -16.29 17.41
N LEU A 170 9.65 -15.16 17.96
CA LEU A 170 10.47 -13.94 18.08
C LEU A 170 11.44 -13.97 19.27
N GLU A 171 11.25 -14.87 20.24
CA GLU A 171 12.13 -14.99 21.42
C GLU A 171 13.31 -15.95 21.22
N ARG A 172 13.30 -16.80 20.18
CA ARG A 172 14.32 -17.81 19.88
C ARG A 172 15.70 -17.26 19.44
N GLY A 173 15.93 -15.94 19.55
CA GLY A 173 17.21 -15.29 19.23
C GLY A 173 17.50 -15.08 17.73
N ASN A 174 16.65 -15.58 16.83
CA ASN A 174 16.80 -15.45 15.37
C ASN A 174 15.67 -14.63 14.70
N ALA A 175 14.97 -13.80 15.46
CA ALA A 175 13.78 -13.08 15.00
C ALA A 175 14.03 -12.17 13.77
N GLN A 176 15.23 -11.59 13.66
CA GLN A 176 15.56 -10.76 12.50
C GLN A 176 15.71 -11.59 11.23
N GLU A 177 16.33 -12.77 11.33
CA GLU A 177 16.45 -13.70 10.21
C GLU A 177 15.09 -14.24 9.79
N LEU A 178 14.21 -14.54 10.75
CA LEU A 178 12.84 -15.00 10.49
C LEU A 178 12.04 -13.99 9.64
N LEU A 179 12.20 -12.70 9.91
CA LEU A 179 11.41 -11.64 9.28
C LEU A 179 12.11 -10.97 8.09
N LYS A 180 13.35 -11.38 7.77
CA LYS A 180 14.17 -10.67 6.78
C LYS A 180 13.51 -10.64 5.39
N ASP A 181 12.85 -11.71 4.98
CA ASP A 181 12.31 -11.80 3.61
C ASP A 181 10.95 -11.10 3.45
N CYS A 182 10.41 -10.51 4.51
CA CYS A 182 9.18 -9.74 4.48
C CYS A 182 9.45 -8.24 4.68
N GLY A 183 9.37 -7.45 3.61
CA GLY A 183 9.64 -6.01 3.67
C GLY A 183 8.80 -5.23 4.70
N SER A 184 7.56 -5.65 4.96
CA SER A 184 6.70 -5.01 5.98
C SER A 184 7.00 -5.43 7.42
N LEU A 185 7.73 -6.53 7.65
CA LEU A 185 8.02 -7.06 8.98
C LEU A 185 9.51 -6.95 9.36
N ARG A 186 10.41 -6.86 8.37
CA ARG A 186 11.85 -6.72 8.56
C ARG A 186 12.17 -5.58 9.54
N GLY A 187 13.02 -5.86 10.52
CA GLY A 187 13.43 -4.87 11.54
C GLY A 187 12.36 -4.57 12.60
N ARG A 188 11.16 -5.17 12.53
CA ARG A 188 10.05 -4.91 13.46
C ARG A 188 9.84 -5.99 14.53
N ALA A 189 10.78 -6.93 14.67
CA ALA A 189 10.67 -8.05 15.62
C ALA A 189 10.26 -7.62 17.05
N ARG A 190 10.96 -6.63 17.62
CA ARG A 190 10.62 -6.11 18.96
C ARG A 190 9.22 -5.50 19.03
N ARG A 191 8.82 -4.72 18.02
CA ARG A 191 7.49 -4.10 17.96
C ARG A 191 6.41 -5.18 17.89
N LEU A 192 6.55 -6.13 16.96
CA LEU A 192 5.61 -7.24 16.77
C LEU A 192 5.47 -8.09 18.04
N ARG A 193 6.60 -8.45 18.67
CA ARG A 193 6.60 -9.19 19.94
C ARG A 193 5.83 -8.43 21.02
N ASN A 194 6.15 -7.16 21.22
CA ASN A 194 5.50 -6.36 22.26
C ASN A 194 4.02 -6.11 21.96
N SER A 195 3.62 -5.93 20.69
CA SER A 195 2.20 -5.81 20.32
C SER A 195 1.45 -7.12 20.57
N ALA A 196 2.07 -8.27 20.26
CA ALA A 196 1.47 -9.57 20.53
C ALA A 196 1.32 -9.83 22.03
N LEU A 197 2.37 -9.57 22.82
CA LEU A 197 2.31 -9.67 24.28
C LEU A 197 1.27 -8.71 24.90
N ALA A 198 1.17 -7.48 24.38
CA ALA A 198 0.19 -6.51 24.85
C ALA A 198 -1.24 -7.00 24.62
N LEU A 199 -1.52 -7.61 23.46
CA LEU A 199 -2.81 -8.22 23.16
C LEU A 199 -3.10 -9.45 24.02
N LEU A 200 -2.10 -10.32 24.22
CA LEU A 200 -2.23 -11.55 25.02
C LEU A 200 -2.50 -11.24 26.50
N HIS A 201 -1.77 -10.28 27.07
CA HIS A 201 -1.86 -9.94 28.49
C HIS A 201 -2.87 -8.82 28.78
N ARG A 202 -3.38 -8.15 27.74
CA ARG A 202 -4.23 -6.94 27.85
C ARG A 202 -3.55 -5.83 28.66
N GLU A 203 -2.26 -5.65 28.41
CA GLU A 203 -1.41 -4.69 29.12
C GLU A 203 -0.70 -3.77 28.14
N SER A 204 -0.46 -2.54 28.57
CA SER A 204 0.35 -1.60 27.81
C SER A 204 1.83 -1.96 27.95
N LEU A 205 2.46 -2.33 26.83
CA LEU A 205 3.90 -2.59 26.78
C LEU A 205 4.64 -1.47 26.06
N ASP A 206 5.70 -0.98 26.68
CA ASP A 206 6.56 0.00 26.07
C ASP A 206 7.35 -0.64 24.91
N HIS A 207 7.26 -0.04 23.73
CA HIS A 207 8.05 -0.44 22.56
C HIS A 207 9.51 0.05 22.64
N GLY A 208 9.87 0.85 23.64
CA GLY A 208 11.16 1.53 23.76
C GLY A 208 11.41 2.49 22.62
N GLY A 209 10.33 3.03 22.03
CA GLY A 209 10.39 4.06 21.02
C GLY A 209 10.88 5.37 21.63
N SER A 210 11.47 6.22 20.80
CA SER A 210 11.77 7.60 21.17
C SER A 210 10.49 8.26 21.70
N SER A 211 10.53 8.63 22.97
CA SER A 211 9.52 9.44 23.63
C SER A 211 9.14 10.64 22.74
N LEU A 212 7.84 10.98 22.68
CA LEU A 212 7.37 12.23 22.04
C LEU A 212 7.92 13.49 22.72
N ARG A 213 8.55 13.36 23.90
CA ARG A 213 9.31 14.46 24.51
C ARG A 213 10.47 14.82 23.61
N PHE A 214 10.57 16.10 23.27
CA PHE A 214 11.74 16.67 22.63
C PHE A 214 13.02 16.29 23.41
N PRO A 215 14.12 15.95 22.71
CA PRO A 215 15.40 15.69 23.35
C PRO A 215 15.83 16.88 24.21
N LYS A 216 16.43 16.61 25.39
CA LYS A 216 16.93 17.65 26.30
C LYS A 216 18.21 18.36 25.82
N GLY A 217 18.57 18.18 24.55
CA GLY A 217 19.73 18.76 23.89
C GLY A 217 19.86 18.17 22.50
N GLU A 218 19.79 19.03 21.48
CA GLU A 218 20.00 18.66 20.08
C GLU A 218 20.98 19.66 19.46
N HIS A 219 21.95 19.14 18.71
CA HIS A 219 22.95 19.99 18.07
C HIS A 219 22.43 20.54 16.74
N VAL A 220 21.58 19.76 16.07
CA VAL A 220 20.95 20.09 14.79
C VAL A 220 19.49 19.65 14.85
N ARG A 221 18.59 20.55 14.47
CA ARG A 221 17.17 20.26 14.29
C ARG A 221 16.84 20.33 12.81
N VAL A 222 16.09 19.37 12.30
CA VAL A 222 15.50 19.40 10.96
C VAL A 222 14.00 19.21 11.08
N VAL A 223 13.23 20.16 10.57
CA VAL A 223 11.78 20.05 10.45
C VAL A 223 11.42 19.81 9.00
N LEU A 224 10.69 18.73 8.74
CA LEU A 224 10.21 18.34 7.43
C LEU A 224 8.71 18.54 7.36
N ASN A 225 8.24 19.01 6.22
CA ASN A 225 6.83 19.06 5.87
C ASN A 225 6.67 18.63 4.41
N LEU A 226 5.80 17.66 4.17
CA LEU A 226 5.46 17.19 2.82
C LEU A 226 3.96 17.30 2.64
N GLN A 227 3.53 18.19 1.75
CA GLN A 227 2.10 18.30 1.42
C GLN A 227 1.81 17.45 0.18
N LYS A 228 0.82 16.58 0.35
CA LYS A 228 0.30 15.76 -0.73
C LYS A 228 -0.98 16.37 -1.24
N GLU A 229 -1.13 16.35 -2.56
CA GLU A 229 -2.38 16.72 -3.18
C GLU A 229 -3.39 15.59 -2.83
N PRO A 230 -4.57 15.92 -2.26
CA PRO A 230 -5.44 14.92 -1.64
C PRO A 230 -5.95 13.84 -2.60
N VAL A 231 -6.01 14.14 -3.90
CA VAL A 231 -6.55 13.22 -4.90
C VAL A 231 -5.44 12.26 -5.39
N SER A 232 -4.30 12.78 -5.85
CA SER A 232 -3.21 12.02 -6.51
C SER A 232 -2.24 11.42 -5.54
N GLY A 233 -2.21 11.95 -4.32
CA GLY A 233 -1.16 11.67 -3.37
C GLY A 233 0.22 12.16 -3.83
N ARG A 234 0.31 12.92 -4.93
CA ARG A 234 1.59 13.50 -5.37
C ARG A 234 2.01 14.58 -4.37
N THR A 235 3.29 14.57 -4.02
CA THR A 235 3.89 15.62 -3.20
C THR A 235 4.03 16.88 -4.02
N TYR A 236 3.17 17.88 -3.79
CA TYR A 236 3.21 19.15 -4.52
C TYR A 236 3.97 20.24 -3.75
N ALA A 237 4.18 20.08 -2.45
CA ALA A 237 5.03 20.94 -1.66
C ALA A 237 5.93 20.12 -0.74
N ALA A 238 7.19 20.54 -0.64
CA ALA A 238 8.15 19.95 0.26
C ALA A 238 8.98 21.05 0.93
N GLY A 239 9.06 21.00 2.25
CA GLY A 239 9.80 21.96 3.06
C GLY A 239 10.76 21.25 4.00
N LEU A 240 11.99 21.76 4.06
CA LEU A 240 13.02 21.39 5.01
C LEU A 240 13.50 22.66 5.70
N LEU A 241 13.35 22.73 7.01
CA LEU A 241 13.98 23.76 7.84
C LEU A 241 15.00 23.11 8.74
N ARG A 242 16.28 23.35 8.48
CA ARG A 242 17.35 23.04 9.41
C ARG A 242 17.60 24.25 10.31
N SER A 243 17.73 24.03 11.61
CA SER A 243 18.20 25.02 12.57
C SER A 243 19.33 24.45 13.45
N MET A 244 20.11 25.36 14.05
CA MET A 244 21.31 25.09 14.85
C MET A 244 22.50 24.58 14.02
N GLY A 245 23.46 23.86 14.60
CA GLY A 245 24.60 23.26 13.88
C GLY A 245 25.54 24.24 13.14
N LYS A 246 25.69 25.49 13.60
CA LYS A 246 26.54 26.48 12.91
C LYS A 246 27.99 25.99 12.70
N ASP A 247 28.49 25.19 13.62
CA ASP A 247 29.80 24.57 13.56
C ASP A 247 29.91 23.44 12.52
N VAL A 248 28.80 22.80 12.16
CA VAL A 248 28.71 21.77 11.12
C VAL A 248 28.48 22.39 9.74
N TYR A 249 27.54 23.34 9.65
CA TYR A 249 27.01 23.83 8.38
C TYR A 249 27.49 25.24 8.01
N GLY A 250 28.28 25.90 8.86
CA GLY A 250 28.70 27.31 8.71
C GLY A 250 27.60 28.35 9.00
N GLN A 251 26.33 27.94 8.91
CA GLN A 251 25.14 28.79 9.10
C GLN A 251 24.20 28.21 10.17
N GLY A 252 23.58 29.09 10.96
CA GLY A 252 22.70 28.69 12.07
C GLY A 252 21.30 28.21 11.67
N ALA A 253 20.88 28.45 10.43
CA ALA A 253 19.65 27.90 9.87
C ALA A 253 19.75 27.79 8.34
N HIS A 254 18.94 26.91 7.77
CA HIS A 254 18.77 26.77 6.32
C HIS A 254 17.33 26.36 6.03
N LEU A 255 16.67 27.05 5.11
CA LEU A 255 15.33 26.73 4.65
C LEU A 255 15.41 26.32 3.18
N HIS A 256 14.98 25.11 2.88
CA HIS A 256 14.71 24.64 1.54
C HIS A 256 13.19 24.46 1.40
N LEU A 257 12.60 25.13 0.42
CA LEU A 257 11.17 25.07 0.14
C LEU A 257 10.99 24.88 -1.36
N ASP A 258 10.27 23.82 -1.73
CA ASP A 258 9.92 23.52 -3.10
C ASP A 258 8.41 23.40 -3.26
N LEU A 259 7.90 24.07 -4.29
CA LEU A 259 6.49 24.07 -4.68
C LEU A 259 6.38 23.67 -6.14
N ALA A 260 5.51 22.70 -6.43
CA ALA A 260 5.23 22.24 -7.77
C ALA A 260 4.39 23.29 -8.50
N ARG A 261 4.80 23.66 -9.71
CA ARG A 261 4.03 24.59 -10.56
C ARG A 261 2.83 23.92 -11.22
N ASN A 262 2.92 22.60 -11.42
CA ASN A 262 1.92 21.77 -12.05
C ASN A 262 2.16 20.29 -11.68
N ALA A 263 1.23 19.41 -12.06
CA ALA A 263 1.27 18.01 -11.65
C ALA A 263 2.51 17.21 -12.12
N PRO A 264 3.09 17.45 -13.33
CA PRO A 264 4.38 16.88 -13.70
C PRO A 264 5.57 17.37 -12.86
N ASP A 265 5.52 18.61 -12.38
CA ASP A 265 6.59 19.24 -11.57
C ASP A 265 6.71 18.62 -10.16
N CYS A 266 5.70 17.88 -9.70
CA CYS A 266 5.75 17.16 -8.42
C CYS A 266 6.93 16.17 -8.33
N GLU A 267 7.36 15.58 -9.46
CA GLU A 267 8.53 14.68 -9.48
C GLU A 267 9.84 15.45 -9.24
N ARG A 268 9.95 16.68 -9.74
CA ARG A 268 11.07 17.57 -9.44
C ARG A 268 11.06 17.91 -7.95
N VAL A 269 9.94 18.35 -7.40
CA VAL A 269 9.80 18.68 -5.96
C VAL A 269 10.28 17.52 -5.09
N ARG A 270 9.85 16.30 -5.39
CA ARG A 270 10.26 15.11 -4.64
C ARG A 270 11.77 14.86 -4.74
N ARG A 271 12.34 14.90 -5.94
CA ARG A 271 13.77 14.64 -6.17
C ARG A 271 14.64 15.71 -5.52
N ASP A 272 14.30 16.98 -5.70
CA ASP A 272 15.07 18.11 -5.21
C ASP A 272 15.04 18.15 -3.67
N PHE A 273 13.88 17.89 -3.06
CA PHE A 273 13.75 17.71 -1.62
C PHE A 273 14.61 16.57 -1.06
N VAL A 274 14.58 15.38 -1.69
CA VAL A 274 15.41 14.25 -1.26
C VAL A 274 16.89 14.59 -1.36
N THR A 275 17.29 15.30 -2.43
CA THR A 275 18.67 15.75 -2.64
C THR A 275 19.09 16.75 -1.54
N ALA A 276 18.23 17.71 -1.22
CA ALA A 276 18.48 18.68 -0.16
C ALA A 276 18.60 18.01 1.21
N LEU A 277 17.67 17.11 1.56
CA LEU A 277 17.73 16.36 2.81
C LEU A 277 18.99 15.50 2.90
N HIS A 278 19.34 14.80 1.82
CA HIS A 278 20.57 14.01 1.75
C HIS A 278 21.80 14.89 1.99
N GLY A 279 21.88 16.08 1.38
CA GLY A 279 22.98 17.01 1.59
C GLY A 279 23.16 17.41 3.06
N GLU A 280 22.06 17.69 3.77
CA GLU A 280 22.10 18.05 5.19
C GLU A 280 22.55 16.89 6.09
N LEU A 281 22.11 15.67 5.77
CA LEU A 281 22.50 14.46 6.50
C LEU A 281 23.97 14.10 6.23
N GLN A 282 24.41 14.23 4.98
CA GLN A 282 25.78 13.95 4.56
C GLN A 282 26.77 14.92 5.21
N ALA A 283 26.47 16.22 5.24
CA ALA A 283 27.35 17.21 5.86
C ALA A 283 27.57 16.93 7.37
N LEU A 284 26.53 16.50 8.08
CA LEU A 284 26.68 16.08 9.48
C LEU A 284 27.47 14.78 9.62
N HIS A 285 27.21 13.82 8.74
CA HIS A 285 27.94 12.57 8.70
C HIS A 285 29.44 12.83 8.55
N ASP A 286 29.81 13.62 7.55
CA ASP A 286 31.20 13.99 7.26
C ASP A 286 31.84 14.77 8.41
N TYR A 287 31.08 15.67 9.06
CA TYR A 287 31.55 16.35 10.26
C TYR A 287 31.86 15.38 11.41
N ASN A 288 31.02 14.37 11.62
CA ASN A 288 31.16 13.39 12.70
C ASN A 288 32.23 12.33 12.41
N GLN A 289 32.64 12.15 11.15
CA GLN A 289 33.66 11.17 10.77
C GLN A 289 34.98 11.44 11.50
N GLY A 290 35.56 10.37 12.05
CA GLY A 290 36.83 10.44 12.79
C GLY A 290 36.79 11.12 14.16
N ARG A 291 35.63 11.60 14.63
CA ARG A 291 35.47 12.22 15.95
C ARG A 291 35.08 11.23 17.03
N ALA A 292 35.56 11.47 18.25
CA ALA A 292 35.11 10.72 19.42
C ALA A 292 33.61 10.94 19.65
N TRP A 293 32.90 9.94 20.16
CA TRP A 293 31.44 9.98 20.36
C TRP A 293 30.94 11.24 21.10
N ARG A 294 31.70 11.74 22.09
CA ARG A 294 31.36 12.95 22.87
C ARG A 294 31.45 14.25 22.07
N GLU A 295 32.17 14.25 20.96
CA GLU A 295 32.40 15.40 20.08
C GLU A 295 31.51 15.38 18.84
N GLN A 296 30.83 14.26 18.61
CA GLN A 296 29.86 14.11 17.53
C GLN A 296 28.60 14.93 17.81
N LYS A 297 28.00 15.42 16.73
CA LYS A 297 26.78 16.21 16.75
C LYS A 297 25.60 15.31 16.42
N SER A 298 24.54 15.45 17.21
CA SER A 298 23.27 14.77 17.00
C SER A 298 22.34 15.62 16.12
N LEU A 299 21.58 14.95 15.26
CA LEU A 299 20.52 15.56 14.47
C LEU A 299 19.20 14.88 14.76
N GLN A 300 18.18 15.71 14.97
CA GLN A 300 16.82 15.25 15.17
C GLN A 300 15.94 15.72 14.02
N VAL A 301 15.21 14.78 13.42
CA VAL A 301 14.25 15.05 12.36
C VAL A 301 12.84 15.02 12.95
N TYR A 302 12.09 16.09 12.71
CA TYR A 302 10.68 16.22 13.06
C TYR A 302 9.88 16.27 11.76
N ALA A 303 8.89 15.41 11.61
CA ALA A 303 7.96 15.46 10.48
C ALA A 303 6.57 15.80 11.01
N PHE A 304 5.91 16.74 10.36
CA PHE A 304 4.48 16.99 10.55
C PHE A 304 3.73 16.36 9.39
N ASP A 305 2.74 15.52 9.70
CA ASP A 305 1.71 15.08 8.75
C ASP A 305 0.75 16.23 8.44
#